data_AF-A0A2N6EPJ2-F1
#
_entry.id   AF-A0A2N6EPJ2-F1
#
_cell.length_a   1.000
_cell.length_b   1.000
_cell.length_c   1.000
_cell.angle_alpha   90.00
_cell.angle_beta   90.00
_cell.angle_gamma   90.00
#
_symmetry.space_group_name_H-M   'P 1'
#
loop_
_entity.id
_entity.type
_entity.pdbx_description
1 polymer ?
#
loop_
_entity_poly.entity_id
_entity_poly.type
_entity_poly.pdbx_seq_one_letter_code
_entity_poly.pdbx_strand_id
1 'polypeptide(L)' 'MSEKYCCDRLLICPFFKAVKEAEQPLDVLNEYVHVYCCGPFKDKCYRVQYLHRHGEPPGDNIAPSGLDFRQYTSL' A
#
# COMPACT_ATOMS: atom_id res chain seq x y z
N MET A 1 0.26 -10.96 -22.73
CA MET A 1 -0.35 -9.64 -22.55
C MET A 1 0.12 -9.14 -21.19
N SER A 2 0.87 -8.04 -21.13
CA SER A 2 1.31 -7.51 -19.83
C SER A 2 0.07 -7.00 -19.12
N GLU A 3 -0.35 -7.67 -18.05
CA GLU A 3 -1.32 -7.10 -17.13
C GLU A 3 -0.76 -5.75 -16.69
N LYS A 4 -1.37 -4.66 -17.15
CA LYS A 4 -1.04 -3.32 -16.67
C LYS A 4 -1.57 -3.27 -15.25
N TYR A 5 -0.74 -3.65 -14.29
CA TYR A 5 -1.07 -3.45 -12.89
C TYR A 5 -1.47 -1.98 -12.71
N CYS A 6 -2.59 -1.76 -12.04
CA CYS A 6 -3.12 -0.43 -11.78
C CYS A 6 -2.09 0.47 -11.05
N CYS A 7 -1.13 -0.14 -10.35
CA CYS A 7 0.05 0.46 -9.76
C CYS A 7 1.30 -0.26 -10.29
N ASP A 8 2.28 0.48 -10.83
CA ASP A 8 3.51 -0.10 -11.40
C ASP A 8 4.38 -0.82 -10.36
N ARG A 9 4.13 -0.54 -9.07
CA ARG A 9 4.86 -1.12 -7.96
C ARG A 9 4.06 -2.20 -7.22
N LEU A 10 2.86 -2.56 -7.69
CA LEU A 10 1.97 -3.46 -6.96
C LEU A 10 2.69 -4.76 -6.52
N LEU A 11 3.38 -5.42 -7.45
CA LEU A 11 4.08 -6.69 -7.21
C LEU A 11 5.26 -6.59 -6.24
N ILE A 12 5.88 -5.42 -6.12
CA ILE A 12 7.07 -5.20 -5.28
C ILE A 12 6.77 -4.35 -4.04
N CYS A 13 5.51 -3.97 -3.83
CA CYS A 13 5.13 -3.09 -2.73
C CYS A 13 5.00 -3.92 -1.44
N PRO A 14 5.79 -3.61 -0.39
CA PRO A 14 5.71 -4.34 0.88
C PRO A 14 4.31 -4.31 1.51
N PHE A 15 3.60 -3.19 1.38
CA PHE A 15 2.21 -3.08 1.84
C PHE A 15 1.30 -4.08 1.13
N PHE A 16 1.35 -4.16 -0.21
CA PHE A 16 0.51 -5.09 -0.97
C PHE A 16 0.83 -6.56 -0.62
N LYS A 17 2.12 -6.88 -0.43
CA LYS A 17 2.54 -8.19 0.04
C LYS A 17 1.95 -8.51 1.41
N ALA A 18 2.01 -7.58 2.36
CA ALA A 18 1.41 -7.75 3.68
C ALA A 18 -0.12 -7.95 3.62
N VAL A 19 -0.84 -7.24 2.74
CA VAL A 19 -2.29 -7.46 2.53
C VAL A 19 -2.57 -8.86 1.98
N LYS A 20 -1.77 -9.32 1.02
CA LYS A 20 -1.90 -10.64 0.40
C LYS A 20 -1.60 -11.79 1.36
N GLU A 21 -0.67 -11.58 2.29
CA GLU A 21 -0.21 -12.60 3.25
C GLU A 21 -1.03 -12.60 4.55
N ALA A 22 -1.89 -11.59 4.77
CA ALA A 22 -2.74 -11.54 5.95
C ALA A 22 -3.75 -12.70 5.96
N GLU A 23 -3.71 -13.52 7.01
CA GLU A 23 -4.62 -14.67 7.18
C GLU A 23 -6.08 -14.26 7.43
N GLN A 24 -6.30 -13.05 7.94
CA GLN A 24 -7.64 -12.50 8.13
C GLN A 24 -7.95 -11.45 7.06
N PRO A 25 -9.17 -11.44 6.50
CA PRO A 25 -9.59 -10.39 5.59
C PRO A 25 -9.64 -9.05 6.33
N LEU A 26 -8.57 -8.27 6.20
CA LEU A 26 -8.55 -6.90 6.66
C LEU A 26 -9.19 -6.06 5.56
N ASP A 27 -10.52 -5.97 5.56
CA ASP A 27 -11.31 -5.20 4.58
C ASP A 27 -10.74 -3.77 4.41
N VAL A 28 -10.25 -3.18 5.50
CA VAL A 28 -9.57 -1.88 5.51
C VAL A 28 -8.29 -1.87 4.66
N LEU A 29 -7.48 -2.93 4.70
CA LEU A 29 -6.27 -3.05 3.88
C LEU A 29 -6.58 -3.26 2.40
N ASN A 30 -7.63 -4.04 2.09
CA ASN A 30 -8.11 -4.18 0.72
C ASN A 30 -8.65 -2.86 0.17
N GLU A 31 -9.34 -2.07 0.98
CA GLU A 31 -9.80 -0.73 0.62
C GLU A 31 -8.63 0.20 0.28
N TYR A 32 -7.52 0.13 1.03
CA TYR A 32 -6.31 0.87 0.68
C TYR A 32 -5.77 0.49 -0.70
N VAL A 33 -5.79 -0.79 -1.08
CA VAL A 33 -5.39 -1.22 -2.43
C VAL A 33 -6.36 -0.65 -3.47
N HIS A 34 -7.67 -0.71 -3.22
CA HIS A 34 -8.67 -0.22 -4.16
C HIS A 34 -8.62 1.30 -4.35
N VAL A 35 -8.37 2.07 -3.29
CA VAL A 35 -8.38 3.53 -3.32
C VAL A 35 -7.03 4.12 -3.74
N TYR A 36 -5.92 3.59 -3.24
CA TYR A 36 -4.57 4.17 -3.42
C TYR A 36 -3.66 3.40 -4.37
N CYS A 37 -3.93 2.14 -4.69
CA CYS A 37 -3.14 1.43 -5.71
C CYS A 37 -3.84 1.48 -7.06
N CYS A 38 -5.14 1.20 -7.09
CA CYS A 38 -5.93 1.16 -8.33
C CYS A 38 -6.94 2.29 -8.50
N GLY A 39 -7.09 3.14 -7.49
CA GLY A 39 -8.24 4.03 -7.39
C GLY A 39 -7.93 5.51 -7.62
N PRO A 40 -8.89 6.39 -7.28
CA PRO A 40 -8.78 7.82 -7.52
C PRO A 40 -7.65 8.49 -6.75
N PHE A 41 -7.13 7.86 -5.69
CA PHE A 41 -6.04 8.40 -4.87
C PHE A 41 -4.69 7.76 -5.19
N LYS A 42 -4.55 7.11 -6.36
CA LYS A 42 -3.29 6.55 -6.84
C LYS A 42 -2.12 7.53 -6.73
N ASP A 43 -2.30 8.75 -7.24
CA ASP A 43 -1.25 9.78 -7.24
C ASP A 43 -1.00 10.38 -5.84
N LYS A 44 -1.84 10.02 -4.87
CA LYS A 44 -1.73 10.41 -3.46
C LYS A 44 -1.18 9.29 -2.57
N CYS A 45 -0.74 8.16 -3.15
CA CYS A 45 -0.11 7.10 -2.39
C CYS A 45 1.17 7.61 -1.69
N TYR A 46 1.11 7.76 -0.37
CA TYR A 46 2.21 8.26 0.46
C TYR A 46 3.48 7.43 0.25
N ARG A 47 3.35 6.10 0.15
CA ARG A 47 4.50 5.20 -0.04
C ARG A 47 5.28 5.50 -1.32
N VAL A 48 4.58 5.82 -2.41
CA VAL A 48 5.21 6.20 -3.69
C VAL A 48 5.83 7.58 -3.59
N GLN A 49 5.12 8.54 -3.02
CA GLN A 49 5.63 9.91 -2.85
C GLN A 49 6.87 9.94 -1.95
N TYR A 50 6.86 9.20 -0.84
CA TYR A 50 7.98 9.08 0.08
C TYR A 50 9.19 8.47 -0.63
N LEU A 51 9.00 7.36 -1.33
CA LEU A 51 10.07 6.74 -2.09
C LEU A 51 10.66 7.66 -3.16
N HIS A 52 9.83 8.44 -3.85
CA HIS A 52 10.32 9.42 -4.83
C HIS A 52 11.13 10.54 -4.18
N ARG A 53 10.77 10.98 -2.97
CA ARG A 53 11.45 12.05 -2.23
C ARG A 53 12.73 11.59 -1.53
N HIS A 54 12.74 10.38 -0.99
CA HIS A 54 13.79 9.87 -0.10
C HIS A 54 14.68 8.81 -0.75
N GLY A 55 14.25 8.20 -1.86
CA GLY A 55 14.98 7.10 -2.52
C GLY A 55 14.78 5.72 -1.89
N GLU A 56 14.12 5.65 -0.74
CA GLU A 56 13.80 4.42 0.00
C GLU A 56 12.31 4.35 0.41
N PRO A 57 11.72 3.16 0.56
CA PRO A 57 10.32 3.04 1.00
C PRO A 57 10.17 3.50 2.47
N PRO A 58 9.00 4.01 2.87
CA PRO A 58 8.73 4.22 4.29
C PRO A 58 8.62 2.88 5.01
N GLY A 59 8.58 2.92 6.35
CA GLY A 59 8.39 1.72 7.18
C GLY A 59 7.24 0.83 6.71
N ASP A 60 7.39 -0.48 6.89
CA ASP A 60 6.39 -1.47 6.43
C ASP A 60 5.03 -1.30 7.10
N ASN A 61 5.02 -0.71 8.30
CA ASN A 61 3.85 -0.33 9.07
C ASN A 61 3.12 0.94 8.57
N ILE A 62 3.60 1.58 7.50
CA ILE A 62 3.00 2.80 6.95
C ILE A 62 2.07 2.45 5.78
N ALA A 63 0.78 2.75 5.92
CA ALA A 63 -0.23 2.54 4.89
C ALA A 63 -0.09 3.52 3.71
N PRO A 64 -0.76 3.28 2.57
CA PRO A 64 -0.80 4.22 1.45
C PRO A 64 -1.35 5.63 1.79
N SER A 65 -2.13 5.77 2.86
CA SER A 65 -2.56 7.07 3.40
C SER A 65 -1.46 7.83 4.15
N GLY A 66 -0.35 7.18 4.51
CA GLY A 66 0.68 7.71 5.40
C GLY A 66 0.41 7.45 6.89
N LEU A 67 -0.68 6.76 7.24
CA LEU A 67 -0.97 6.38 8.62
C LEU A 67 -0.13 5.17 9.04
N ASP A 68 0.34 5.18 10.29
CA ASP A 68 0.93 4.01 10.95
C ASP A 68 -0.18 3.06 11.39
N PHE A 69 -0.32 1.93 10.70
CA PHE A 69 -1.43 1.02 10.99
C PHE A 69 -1.21 0.13 12.21
N ARG A 70 -0.02 0.16 12.84
CA ARG A 70 0.19 -0.48 14.16
C ARG A 70 -0.72 0.08 15.24
N GLN A 71 -1.18 1.32 15.08
CA GLN A 71 -2.13 1.94 16.01
C GLN A 71 -3.52 1.29 15.95
N TYR A 72 -3.84 0.56 14.87
CA TYR A 72 -5.14 -0.06 14.66
C TYR A 72 -5.07 -1.59 14.64
N THR A 73 -3.87 -2.15 14.42
CA THR A 73 -3.58 -3.57 14.59
C THR A 73 -2.90 -3.76 15.95
N SER A 74 -3.67 -3.77 17.02
CA SER A 74 -3.21 -4.36 18.28
C SER A 74 -3.07 -5.87 18.07
N LEU A 75 -1.93 -6.28 17.50
CA LEU A 75 -1.40 -7.64 17.58
C LEU A 75 -0.39 -7.69 18.71
#